data_AF-A0A7R9GH76-F1
#
_entry.id   AF-A0A7R9GH76-F1
#
_cell.length_a   1.000
_cell.length_b   1.000
_cell.length_c   1.000
_cell.angle_alpha   90.00
_cell.angle_beta   90.00
_cell.angle_gamma   90.00
#
_symmetry.space_group_name_H-M   'P 1'
#
loop_
_entity.id
_entity.type
_entity.pdbx_description
1 polymer ?
#
loop_
_entity_poly.entity_id
_entity_poly.type
_entity_poly.pdbx_seq_one_letter_code
_entity_poly.pdbx_strand_id
1 'polypeptide(L)'
;MFDITVYRSKHDPEAHWELKKAFFERYMDEVPEIELVCLAQTFINAEILGCTYPDETVKKLAVMREGIRDAIDKFERLKDNRAQKIMIGSHSRYKKDDQAKAMQEAKQGYQTRSEACGLQTVYEMATKVTVASDSGL
;
A
#
# COMPACT_ATOMS: atom_id res chain seq x y z
N MET A 1 34.59 5.41 -7.09
CA MET A 1 33.36 5.99 -6.49
C MET A 1 32.35 4.86 -6.45
N PHE A 2 31.98 4.43 -5.26
CA PHE A 2 31.01 3.35 -5.07
C PHE A 2 29.61 3.89 -5.41
N ASP A 3 29.02 3.39 -6.50
CA ASP A 3 27.67 3.77 -6.89
C ASP A 3 26.68 2.76 -6.32
N ILE A 4 25.85 3.20 -5.37
CA ILE A 4 24.84 2.33 -4.75
C ILE A 4 23.71 2.06 -5.74
N THR A 5 23.42 2.99 -6.65
CA THR A 5 22.20 2.96 -7.50
C THR A 5 22.17 1.80 -8.48
N VAL A 6 23.34 1.31 -8.90
CA VAL A 6 23.46 0.12 -9.78
C VAL A 6 22.98 -1.18 -9.12
N TYR A 7 22.88 -1.21 -7.78
CA TYR A 7 22.42 -2.40 -7.03
C TYR A 7 20.90 -2.44 -6.80
N ARG A 8 20.16 -1.49 -7.35
CA ARG A 8 18.70 -1.44 -7.32
C ARG A 8 18.10 -2.29 -8.44
N SER A 9 17.23 -3.25 -8.11
CA SER A 9 16.44 -3.92 -9.13
C SER A 9 15.22 -3.09 -9.53
N LYS A 10 14.84 -3.13 -10.81
CA LYS A 10 13.61 -2.47 -11.31
C LYS A 10 12.33 -2.97 -10.65
N HIS A 11 12.38 -4.17 -10.10
CA HIS A 11 11.24 -4.84 -9.47
C HIS A 11 11.24 -4.73 -7.95
N ASP A 12 12.25 -4.09 -7.36
CA ASP A 12 12.30 -3.91 -5.91
C ASP A 12 11.29 -2.84 -5.49
N PRO A 13 10.39 -3.14 -4.53
CA PRO A 13 9.54 -2.13 -3.92
C PRO A 13 10.40 -1.03 -3.28
N GLU A 14 9.95 0.23 -3.39
CA GLU A 14 10.72 1.38 -2.88
C GLU A 14 11.13 1.21 -1.41
N ALA A 15 10.23 0.70 -0.56
CA ALA A 15 10.53 0.49 0.85
C ALA A 15 11.66 -0.54 1.09
N HIS A 16 11.79 -1.55 0.24
CA HIS A 16 12.87 -2.54 0.33
C HIS A 16 14.19 -1.90 -0.12
N TRP A 17 14.13 -1.11 -1.19
CA TRP A 17 15.27 -0.37 -1.70
C TRP A 17 15.80 0.65 -0.70
N GLU A 18 14.93 1.42 -0.04
CA GLU A 18 15.33 2.38 1.00
C GLU A 18 16.09 1.71 2.14
N LEU A 19 15.64 0.55 2.60
CA LEU A 19 16.32 -0.21 3.66
C LEU A 19 17.69 -0.73 3.18
N LYS A 20 17.75 -1.26 1.95
CA LYS A 20 19.00 -1.74 1.35
C LYS A 20 20.00 -0.60 1.13
N LYS A 21 19.52 0.57 0.71
CA LYS A 21 20.31 1.78 0.53
C LYS A 21 20.89 2.27 1.86
N ALA A 22 20.09 2.31 2.93
CA ALA A 22 20.57 2.67 4.26
C ALA A 22 21.68 1.74 4.76
N PHE A 23 21.58 0.44 4.45
CA PHE A 23 22.64 -0.54 4.76
C PHE A 23 23.94 -0.21 4.02
N PHE A 24 23.87 0.10 2.72
CA PHE A 24 25.03 0.50 1.95
C PHE A 24 25.67 1.79 2.47
N GLU A 25 24.87 2.85 2.69
CA GLU A 25 25.36 4.13 3.19
C GLU A 25 26.04 4.01 4.56
N ARG A 26 25.59 3.09 5.42
CA ARG A 26 26.19 2.88 6.73
C ARG A 26 27.53 2.16 6.67
N TYR A 27 27.69 1.17 5.80
CA TYR A 27 28.82 0.23 5.83
C TYR A 27 29.77 0.32 4.63
N MET A 28 29.54 1.24 3.69
CA MET A 28 30.36 1.39 2.48
C MET A 28 31.83 1.71 2.75
N ASP A 29 32.14 2.38 3.85
CA ASP A 29 33.52 2.73 4.21
C ASP A 29 34.20 1.64 5.07
N GLU A 30 33.42 0.72 5.65
CA GLU A 30 33.91 -0.31 6.59
C GLU A 30 34.10 -1.68 5.92
N VAL A 31 33.30 -1.98 4.89
CA VAL A 31 33.23 -3.31 4.28
C VAL A 31 33.58 -3.21 2.79
N PRO A 32 34.41 -4.12 2.25
CA PRO A 32 34.70 -4.16 0.82
C PRO A 32 33.42 -4.34 -0.01
N GLU A 33 33.35 -3.68 -1.17
CA GLU A 33 32.16 -3.63 -2.03
C GLU A 33 31.53 -5.01 -2.31
N ILE A 34 32.33 -5.99 -2.72
CA ILE A 34 31.83 -7.34 -3.07
C ILE A 34 31.15 -8.01 -1.86
N GLU A 35 31.79 -7.89 -0.68
CA GLU A 35 31.26 -8.46 0.55
C GLU A 35 30.01 -7.70 1.01
N LEU A 36 30.03 -6.38 0.89
CA LEU A 36 28.93 -5.50 1.28
C LEU A 36 27.67 -5.80 0.47
N VAL A 37 27.79 -6.01 -0.84
CA VAL A 37 26.65 -6.37 -1.71
C VAL A 37 26.03 -7.69 -1.29
N CYS A 38 26.86 -8.69 -0.98
CA CYS A 38 26.39 -10.00 -0.49
C CYS A 38 25.68 -9.88 0.87
N LEU A 39 26.26 -9.13 1.80
CA LEU A 39 25.69 -8.91 3.13
C LEU A 39 24.39 -8.12 3.07
N ALA A 40 24.32 -7.08 2.23
CA ALA A 40 23.10 -6.29 2.04
C ALA A 40 21.96 -7.16 1.53
N GLN A 41 22.23 -8.04 0.55
CA GLN A 41 21.20 -8.93 0.03
C GLN A 41 20.76 -9.98 1.06
N THR A 42 21.73 -10.55 1.80
CA THR A 42 21.46 -11.51 2.88
C THR A 42 20.63 -10.88 3.99
N PHE A 43 20.96 -9.65 4.38
CA PHE A 43 20.22 -8.85 5.36
C PHE A 43 18.76 -8.63 4.93
N ILE A 44 18.55 -8.16 3.70
CA ILE A 44 17.21 -7.93 3.16
C ILE A 44 16.41 -9.23 3.10
N ASN A 45 17.02 -10.33 2.69
CA ASN A 45 16.37 -11.63 2.67
C ASN A 45 15.99 -12.10 4.10
N ALA A 46 16.85 -11.85 5.09
CA ALA A 46 16.55 -12.18 6.48
C ALA A 46 15.38 -11.33 7.04
N GLU A 47 15.42 -10.00 6.86
CA GLU A 47 14.41 -9.10 7.45
C GLU A 47 13.06 -9.14 6.72
N ILE A 48 13.06 -9.29 5.39
CA ILE A 48 11.84 -9.21 4.59
C ILE A 48 11.22 -10.58 4.38
N LEU A 49 12.03 -11.59 4.06
CA LEU A 49 11.56 -12.94 3.75
C LEU A 49 11.62 -13.88 4.95
N GLY A 50 12.29 -13.50 6.05
CA GLY A 50 12.45 -14.36 7.22
C GLY A 50 13.43 -15.52 7.00
N CYS A 51 14.39 -15.37 6.07
CA CYS A 51 15.38 -16.42 5.80
C CYS A 51 16.36 -16.59 6.97
N THR A 52 16.63 -17.84 7.33
CA THR A 52 17.66 -18.20 8.31
C THR A 52 18.98 -18.52 7.61
N TYR A 53 20.08 -18.12 8.24
CA TYR A 53 21.44 -18.32 7.75
C TYR A 53 22.28 -19.00 8.85
N PRO A 54 23.51 -19.46 8.57
CA PRO A 54 24.40 -19.99 9.60
C PRO A 54 24.61 -19.00 10.75
N ASP A 55 24.84 -19.54 11.96
CA ASP A 55 24.91 -18.76 13.20
C ASP A 55 25.91 -17.60 13.14
N GLU A 56 27.05 -17.80 12.49
CA GLU A 56 28.07 -16.76 12.31
C GLU A 56 27.53 -15.57 11.51
N THR A 57 26.83 -15.85 10.41
CA THR A 57 26.19 -14.83 9.56
C THR A 57 25.09 -14.11 10.31
N VAL A 58 24.22 -14.84 11.02
CA VAL A 58 23.12 -14.22 11.78
C VAL A 58 23.65 -13.30 12.88
N LYS A 59 24.70 -13.71 13.61
CA LYS A 59 25.35 -12.86 14.63
C LYS A 59 25.94 -11.59 14.02
N LYS A 60 26.63 -11.72 12.88
CA LYS A 60 27.19 -10.56 12.16
C LYS A 60 26.08 -9.60 11.71
N LEU A 61 25.01 -10.14 11.12
CA LEU A 61 23.87 -9.35 10.69
C LEU A 61 23.16 -8.67 11.87
N ALA A 62 23.05 -9.32 13.04
CA ALA A 62 22.47 -8.72 14.23
C ALA A 62 23.26 -7.48 14.69
N VAL A 63 24.59 -7.52 14.66
CA VAL A 63 25.42 -6.34 14.96
C VAL A 63 25.21 -5.26 13.91
N MET A 64 25.18 -5.62 12.63
CA MET A 64 24.98 -4.66 11.54
C MET A 64 23.59 -4.03 11.57
N ARG A 65 22.58 -4.78 12.03
CA ARG A 65 21.19 -4.35 12.21
C ARG A 65 21.10 -3.18 13.17
N GLU A 66 21.87 -3.21 14.26
CA GLU A 66 21.88 -2.11 15.25
C GLU A 66 22.33 -0.78 14.64
N GLY A 67 23.29 -0.81 13.70
CA GLY A 67 23.80 0.41 13.05
C GLY A 67 22.82 1.07 12.08
N ILE A 68 21.71 0.43 11.75
CA ILE A 68 20.65 0.96 10.86
C ILE A 68 19.24 0.83 11.49
N ARG A 69 19.18 0.76 12.82
CA ARG A 69 17.93 0.56 13.59
C ARG A 69 16.83 1.55 13.20
N ASP A 70 17.15 2.83 13.05
CA ASP A 70 16.17 3.86 12.67
C ASP A 70 15.51 3.58 11.30
N ALA A 71 16.28 3.06 10.33
CA ALA A 71 15.77 2.71 9.01
C ALA A 71 14.85 1.48 9.07
N ILE A 72 15.17 0.53 9.94
CA ILE A 72 14.35 -0.66 10.18
C ILE A 72 13.03 -0.28 10.86
N ASP A 73 13.08 0.54 11.92
CA ASP A 73 11.89 1.01 12.62
C ASP A 73 10.95 1.78 11.67
N LYS A 74 11.53 2.60 10.77
CA LYS A 74 10.75 3.26 9.70
C LYS A 74 10.10 2.23 8.78
N PHE A 75 10.83 1.21 8.35
CA PHE A 75 10.33 0.15 7.49
C PHE A 75 9.19 -0.65 8.14
N GLU A 76 9.33 -1.03 9.41
CA GLU A 76 8.32 -1.74 10.18
C GLU A 76 7.02 -0.92 10.32
N ARG A 77 7.12 0.36 10.68
CA ARG A 77 5.96 1.27 10.73
C ARG A 77 5.23 1.37 9.39
N LEU A 78 5.96 1.38 8.28
CA LEU A 78 5.38 1.40 6.94
C LEU A 78 4.66 0.09 6.59
N LYS A 79 5.15 -1.06 7.05
CA LYS A 79 4.45 -2.36 6.91
C LYS A 79 3.13 -2.36 7.69
N ASP A 80 3.15 -1.89 8.93
CA ASP A 80 1.96 -1.86 9.80
C ASP A 80 0.88 -0.95 9.25
N ASN A 81 1.24 0.25 8.80
CA ASN A 81 0.30 1.19 8.20
C ASN A 81 -0.36 0.63 6.93
N ARG A 82 0.39 -0.12 6.12
CA ARG A 82 -0.18 -0.80 4.93
C ARG A 82 -1.15 -1.90 5.32
N ALA A 83 -0.79 -2.74 6.31
CA ALA A 83 -1.66 -3.79 6.82
C ALA A 83 -2.97 -3.22 7.39
N GLN A 84 -2.89 -2.15 8.20
CA GLN A 84 -4.05 -1.46 8.77
C GLN A 84 -4.97 -0.88 7.68
N LYS A 85 -4.40 -0.25 6.64
CA LYS A 85 -5.17 0.29 5.51
C LYS A 85 -5.92 -0.81 4.74
N ILE A 86 -5.29 -1.98 4.54
CA ILE A 86 -5.93 -3.15 3.90
C ILE A 86 -7.08 -3.68 4.77
N MET A 87 -6.88 -3.76 6.08
CA MET A 87 -7.89 -4.24 7.03
C MET A 87 -9.13 -3.34 7.04
N ILE A 88 -8.95 -2.03 7.15
CA ILE A 88 -10.04 -1.04 7.10
C ILE A 88 -10.73 -1.04 5.72
N GLY A 89 -9.94 -1.11 4.64
CA GLY A 89 -10.49 -1.19 3.27
C GLY A 89 -11.34 -2.43 3.03
N SER A 90 -10.97 -3.56 3.64
CA SER A 90 -11.73 -4.81 3.55
C SER A 90 -13.01 -4.77 4.38
N HIS A 91 -12.97 -4.17 5.58
CA HIS A 91 -14.16 -3.96 6.42
C HIS A 91 -15.15 -2.92 5.83
N SER A 92 -14.65 -1.94 5.08
CA SER A 92 -15.47 -0.91 4.41
C SER A 92 -16.17 -1.42 3.15
N ARG A 93 -15.59 -2.38 2.41
CA ARG A 93 -16.24 -2.99 1.23
C ARG A 93 -17.55 -3.71 1.58
N TYR A 94 -17.55 -4.47 2.69
CA TYR A 94 -18.74 -5.18 3.17
C TYR A 94 -19.96 -4.25 3.36
N LYS A 95 -19.75 -3.03 3.86
CA LYS A 95 -20.86 -2.08 4.11
C LYS A 95 -21.32 -1.31 2.87
N LYS A 96 -20.49 -1.15 1.84
CA LYS A 96 -20.85 -0.39 0.62
C LYS A 96 -21.78 -1.18 -0.29
N ASP A 97 -21.55 -2.48 -0.41
CA ASP A 97 -22.35 -3.34 -1.29
C ASP A 97 -23.77 -3.55 -0.72
N ASP A 98 -23.88 -3.74 0.60
CA ASP A 98 -25.18 -3.81 1.30
C ASP A 98 -25.98 -2.50 1.19
N GLN A 99 -25.31 -1.35 1.30
CA GLN A 99 -25.96 -0.04 1.20
C GLN A 99 -26.36 0.32 -0.24
N ALA A 100 -25.54 -0.07 -1.23
CA ALA A 100 -25.87 0.07 -2.65
C ALA A 100 -27.04 -0.82 -3.06
N LYS A 101 -27.10 -2.06 -2.55
CA LYS A 101 -28.21 -2.98 -2.76
C LYS A 101 -29.51 -2.45 -2.12
N ALA A 102 -29.45 -1.98 -0.87
CA ALA A 102 -30.60 -1.35 -0.21
C ALA A 102 -31.10 -0.08 -0.94
N MET A 103 -30.19 0.72 -1.50
CA MET A 103 -30.53 1.90 -2.30
C MET A 103 -31.15 1.53 -3.65
N GLN A 104 -30.73 0.42 -4.25
CA GLN A 104 -31.29 -0.09 -5.52
C GLN A 104 -32.68 -0.70 -5.32
N GLU A 105 -32.89 -1.43 -4.22
CA GLU A 105 -34.19 -1.98 -3.81
C GLU A 105 -35.18 -0.87 -3.47
N ALA A 106 -34.74 0.19 -2.77
CA ALA A 106 -35.56 1.38 -2.50
C ALA A 106 -35.95 2.11 -3.80
N LYS A 107 -35.05 2.20 -4.78
CA LYS A 107 -35.35 2.79 -6.11
C LYS A 107 -36.36 1.94 -6.90
N GLN A 108 -36.23 0.62 -6.89
CA GLN A 108 -37.19 -0.29 -7.55
C GLN A 108 -38.58 -0.28 -6.90
N GLY A 109 -38.65 -0.21 -5.57
CA GLY A 109 -39.91 -0.10 -4.84
C GLY A 109 -40.64 1.23 -5.09
N TYR A 110 -39.89 2.31 -5.34
CA TYR A 110 -40.48 3.60 -5.71
C TYR A 110 -41.01 3.61 -7.16
N GLN A 111 -40.27 2.97 -8.09
CA GLN A 111 -40.67 2.84 -9.49
C GLN A 111 -41.98 2.05 -9.65
N THR A 112 -42.07 0.87 -9.04
CA THR A 112 -43.25 -0.02 -9.12
C THR A 112 -44.48 0.57 -8.44
N ARG A 113 -44.32 1.37 -7.39
CA ARG A 113 -45.43 2.07 -6.71
C ARG A 113 -45.96 3.27 -7.51
N SER A 114 -45.11 3.91 -8.31
CA SER A 114 -45.51 5.04 -9.18
C SER A 114 -46.28 4.57 -10.43
N GLU A 115 -45.91 3.41 -10.99
CA GLU A 115 -46.58 2.79 -12.14
C GLU A 115 -47.98 2.26 -11.76
N ALA A 116 -48.15 1.77 -10.54
CA ALA A 116 -49.46 1.34 -10.02
C ALA A 116 -50.44 2.50 -9.70
N CYS A 117 -49.94 3.74 -9.59
CA CYS A 117 -50.73 4.92 -9.21
C CYS A 117 -51.03 5.86 -10.39
N GLY A 118 -50.57 5.55 -11.62
CA GLY A 118 -50.91 6.32 -12.81
C GLY A 118 -50.41 7.78 -12.80
N LEU A 119 -49.28 8.07 -12.14
CA LEU A 119 -48.70 9.42 -12.08
C LEU A 119 -47.34 9.46 -12.78
N GLN A 120 -47.37 9.36 -14.11
CA GLN A 120 -46.19 9.49 -14.98
C GLN A 120 -45.66 10.95 -15.03
N THR A 121 -46.48 11.92 -14.65
CA THR A 121 -46.22 13.36 -14.83
C THR A 121 -45.19 13.96 -13.86
N VAL A 122 -44.89 13.30 -12.73
CA VAL A 122 -43.98 13.87 -11.70
C VAL A 122 -42.50 13.54 -11.99
N TYR A 123 -42.23 12.45 -12.70
CA TYR A 123 -40.87 11.95 -12.97
C TYR A 123 -40.12 12.82 -14.00
N GLU A 124 -40.82 13.35 -15.01
CA GLU A 124 -40.24 14.21 -16.05
C GLU A 124 -39.91 15.63 -15.55
N MET A 125 -40.55 16.09 -14.47
CA MET A 125 -40.31 17.41 -13.90
C MET A 125 -39.07 17.42 -12.98
N ALA A 126 -38.84 16.34 -12.23
CA ALA A 126 -37.72 16.26 -11.29
C ALA A 126 -36.36 15.98 -11.96
N THR A 127 -36.36 15.26 -13.09
CA THR A 127 -35.12 14.95 -13.85
C THR A 127 -34.62 16.10 -14.73
N LYS A 128 -35.45 17.10 -15.03
CA LYS A 128 -35.04 18.29 -15.81
C LYS A 128 -34.37 19.39 -15.00
N VAL A 129 -34.35 19.32 -13.67
CA VAL A 129 -33.75 20.37 -12.82
C VAL A 129 -32.22 20.24 -12.71
N THR A 130 -31.64 19.06 -12.93
CA THR A 130 -30.20 18.82 -12.72
C THR A 130 -29.31 18.97 -13.96
N VAL A 131 -29.87 19.26 -15.15
CA VAL A 131 -29.08 19.42 -16.39
C VAL A 131 -28.94 20.86 -16.86
N ALA A 132 -29.51 21.85 -16.17
CA ALA A 132 -29.55 23.24 -16.62
C ALA A 132 -28.57 24.21 -15.91
N SER A 133 -27.59 23.72 -15.13
CA SER A 133 -26.67 24.60 -14.39
C SER A 133 -25.20 24.58 -14.84
N ASP A 134 -24.85 23.81 -15.87
CA ASP A 134 -23.51 23.84 -16.48
C ASP A 134 -23.55 24.47 -17.88
N SER A 135 -23.74 25.79 -17.95
CA SER A 135 -23.38 26.62 -19.11
C SER A 135 -23.22 28.06 -18.64
N GLY A 136 -21.97 28.47 -18.43
CA GLY A 136 -21.61 29.75 -17.86
C GLY A 136 -21.91 30.97 -18.72
N LEU A 137 -21.98 32.10 -18.03
CA LEU A 137 -21.51 33.42 -18.48
C LEU A 137 -21.14 34.23 -17.22
#